data_AF-A0A1L5L031-F1
#
_entry.id   AF-A0A1L5L031-F1
#
_cell.length_a   1.000
_cell.length_b   1.000
_cell.length_c   1.000
_cell.angle_alpha   90.00
_cell.angle_beta   90.00
_cell.angle_gamma   90.00
#
_symmetry.space_group_name_H-M   'P 1'
#
loop_
_entity.id
_entity.type
_entity.pdbx_description
1 polymer ?
#
loop_
_entity_poly.entity_id
_entity_poly.type
_entity_poly.pdbx_seq_one_letter_code
_entity_poly.pdbx_strand_id
1 'polypeptide(L)'
;MTDISDISVRNVTDGIDYAQQSEPKLPSDVFSDKEWNSDYANHWYIADVSDGSDHPKAYTPGTDGLKPSASATEDNTTVEIGWNIPVTTEADSMKFDVSFTMHDVATKWKDVASFQWEPFGKKNQVPIGTVTGTVHFPNGITGKTSWAWLHTERTSETKRNSDGSYTFTAYNIHNGDYLDVVAA
;
A
#
# COMPACT_ATOMS: atom_id res chain seq x y z
N MET A 1 -0.82 -4.68 13.44
CA MET A 1 -1.75 -4.14 12.43
C MET A 1 -3.04 -4.92 12.53
N THR A 2 -4.17 -4.24 12.52
CA THR A 2 -5.50 -4.85 12.67
C THR A 2 -6.38 -4.70 11.44
N ASP A 3 -6.26 -3.59 10.71
CA ASP A 3 -7.16 -3.27 9.60
C ASP A 3 -6.55 -2.27 8.62
N ILE A 4 -7.17 -2.11 7.44
CA ILE A 4 -6.88 -1.06 6.44
C ILE A 4 -8.18 -0.37 6.04
N SER A 5 -8.20 0.96 6.00
CA SER A 5 -9.35 1.76 5.55
C SER A 5 -8.94 2.95 4.68
N ASP A 6 -9.93 3.77 4.30
CA ASP A 6 -9.76 5.06 3.60
C ASP A 6 -8.93 4.95 2.32
N ILE A 7 -9.15 3.85 1.60
CA ILE A 7 -8.38 3.49 0.42
C ILE A 7 -8.86 4.34 -0.76
N SER A 8 -7.91 4.89 -1.48
CA SER A 8 -8.15 5.53 -2.77
C SER A 8 -6.98 5.29 -3.71
N VAL A 9 -7.31 5.12 -4.99
CA VAL A 9 -6.34 4.98 -6.07
C VAL A 9 -6.71 5.99 -7.15
N ARG A 10 -5.73 6.76 -7.60
CA ARG A 10 -5.87 7.69 -8.71
C ARG A 10 -4.81 7.41 -9.74
N ASN A 11 -5.23 7.19 -10.98
CA ASN A 11 -4.33 7.29 -12.13
C ASN A 11 -4.07 8.77 -12.41
N VAL A 12 -2.87 9.24 -12.04
CA VAL A 12 -2.46 10.64 -12.22
C VAL A 12 -2.16 10.94 -13.68
N THR A 13 -1.76 9.92 -14.44
CA THR A 13 -1.41 10.05 -15.87
C THR A 13 -2.63 10.43 -16.68
N ASP A 14 -3.74 9.74 -16.45
CA ASP A 14 -5.00 9.95 -17.19
C ASP A 14 -5.99 10.84 -16.43
N GLY A 15 -5.70 11.18 -15.16
CA GLY A 15 -6.54 12.03 -14.33
C GLY A 15 -7.82 11.35 -13.84
N ILE A 16 -7.80 10.03 -13.67
CA ILE A 16 -8.96 9.20 -13.33
C ILE A 16 -8.86 8.75 -11.87
N ASP A 17 -9.88 9.05 -11.07
CA ASP A 17 -10.07 8.45 -9.75
C ASP A 17 -10.70 7.07 -9.93
N TYR A 18 -10.04 6.02 -9.44
CA TYR A 18 -10.52 4.66 -9.62
C TYR A 18 -11.64 4.36 -8.62
N ALA A 19 -12.69 3.71 -9.11
CA ALA A 19 -13.79 3.26 -8.25
C ALA A 19 -13.42 1.96 -7.52
N GLN A 20 -14.02 1.71 -6.36
CA GLN A 20 -13.84 0.43 -5.68
C GLN A 20 -14.66 -0.66 -6.38
N GLN A 21 -14.02 -1.80 -6.65
CA GLN A 21 -14.68 -3.05 -6.97
C GLN A 21 -14.89 -3.83 -5.65
N SER A 22 -16.15 -4.17 -5.34
CA SER A 22 -16.50 -4.85 -4.09
C SER A 22 -16.07 -6.32 -4.06
N GLU A 23 -16.09 -6.97 -5.23
CA GLU A 23 -15.73 -8.38 -5.39
C GLU A 23 -14.52 -8.48 -6.31
N PRO A 24 -13.32 -8.83 -5.80
CA PRO A 24 -12.13 -8.96 -6.63
C PRO A 24 -12.34 -10.00 -7.73
N LYS A 25 -11.86 -9.72 -8.94
CA LYS A 25 -11.96 -10.63 -10.07
C LYS A 25 -10.57 -11.01 -10.57
N LEU A 26 -10.32 -12.30 -10.70
CA LEU A 26 -9.07 -12.78 -11.30
C LEU A 26 -9.05 -12.43 -12.79
N PRO A 27 -7.92 -11.91 -13.32
CA PRO A 27 -7.79 -11.64 -14.74
C PRO A 27 -8.05 -12.87 -15.63
N SER A 28 -7.69 -14.07 -15.15
CA SER A 28 -7.93 -15.34 -15.85
C SER A 28 -9.41 -15.69 -16.05
N ASP A 29 -10.30 -15.07 -15.27
CA ASP A 29 -11.74 -15.32 -15.34
C ASP A 29 -12.48 -14.33 -16.25
N VAL A 30 -11.77 -13.37 -16.85
CA VAL A 30 -12.33 -12.36 -17.75
C VAL A 30 -12.03 -12.77 -19.19
N PHE A 31 -13.08 -12.95 -20.01
CA PHE A 31 -12.94 -13.67 -21.28
C PHE A 31 -12.57 -12.77 -22.46
N SER A 32 -12.51 -11.46 -22.28
CA SER A 32 -12.10 -10.53 -23.35
C SER A 32 -11.54 -9.21 -22.84
N ASP A 33 -10.65 -8.61 -23.62
CA ASP A 33 -10.14 -7.25 -23.38
C ASP A 33 -11.27 -6.21 -23.32
N LYS A 34 -12.35 -6.44 -24.08
CA LYS A 34 -13.52 -5.55 -24.09
C LYS A 34 -14.22 -5.56 -22.72
N GLU A 35 -14.46 -6.75 -22.18
CA GLU A 35 -15.05 -6.95 -20.86
C GLU A 35 -14.12 -6.41 -19.75
N TRP A 36 -12.82 -6.71 -19.84
CA TRP A 36 -11.82 -6.15 -18.93
C TRP A 36 -11.88 -4.62 -18.88
N ASN A 37 -11.81 -3.99 -20.04
CA ASN A 37 -11.76 -2.53 -20.14
C ASN A 37 -13.07 -1.85 -19.72
N SER A 38 -14.23 -2.49 -19.91
CA SER A 38 -15.51 -1.89 -19.54
C SER A 38 -15.87 -2.07 -18.07
N ASP A 39 -15.57 -3.24 -17.50
CA ASP A 39 -16.16 -3.67 -16.23
C ASP A 39 -15.15 -3.70 -15.09
N TYR A 40 -13.85 -3.84 -15.39
CA TYR A 40 -12.81 -4.11 -14.38
C TYR A 40 -11.68 -3.08 -14.37
N ALA A 41 -11.25 -2.56 -15.52
CA ALA A 41 -10.27 -1.49 -15.60
C ALA A 41 -10.77 -0.21 -14.92
N ASN A 42 -9.86 0.64 -14.47
CA ASN A 42 -10.16 1.87 -13.71
C ASN A 42 -10.87 1.62 -12.38
N HIS A 43 -10.69 0.42 -11.81
CA HIS A 43 -11.14 0.07 -10.48
C HIS A 43 -9.97 -0.36 -9.61
N TRP A 44 -10.10 -0.14 -8.30
CA TRP A 44 -9.25 -0.74 -7.28
C TRP A 44 -10.05 -1.73 -6.44
N TYR A 45 -9.40 -2.66 -5.78
CA TYR A 45 -10.02 -3.61 -4.86
C TYR A 45 -9.17 -3.80 -3.62
N ILE A 46 -9.80 -4.31 -2.57
CA ILE A 46 -9.15 -4.87 -1.39
C ILE A 46 -9.70 -6.28 -1.17
N ALA A 47 -8.83 -7.24 -0.89
CA ALA A 47 -9.20 -8.65 -0.79
C ALA A 47 -8.45 -9.36 0.34
N ASP A 48 -9.11 -10.32 0.98
CA ASP A 48 -8.45 -11.34 1.80
C ASP A 48 -7.90 -12.43 0.88
N VAL A 49 -6.59 -12.60 0.90
CA VAL A 49 -5.83 -13.57 0.11
C VAL A 49 -5.11 -14.58 1.00
N SER A 50 -5.60 -14.80 2.22
CA SER A 50 -5.01 -15.77 3.17
C SER A 50 -5.02 -17.19 2.63
N ASP A 51 -5.98 -17.53 1.77
CA ASP A 51 -6.08 -18.82 1.06
C ASP A 51 -5.26 -18.86 -0.24
N GLY A 52 -4.48 -17.81 -0.54
CA GLY A 52 -3.66 -17.66 -1.75
C GLY A 52 -4.17 -16.57 -2.70
N SER A 53 -3.25 -16.02 -3.52
CA SER A 53 -3.55 -14.93 -4.47
C SER A 53 -4.55 -15.32 -5.57
N ASP A 54 -4.66 -16.61 -5.87
CA ASP A 54 -5.61 -17.15 -6.86
C ASP A 54 -7.01 -17.42 -6.26
N HIS A 55 -7.20 -17.10 -4.97
CA HIS A 55 -8.47 -17.28 -4.25
C HIS A 55 -8.87 -16.03 -3.45
N PRO A 56 -8.89 -14.83 -4.08
CA PRO A 56 -9.21 -13.60 -3.38
C PRO A 56 -10.67 -13.62 -2.92
N LYS A 57 -10.90 -13.21 -1.67
CA LYS A 57 -12.23 -13.00 -1.11
C LYS A 57 -12.46 -11.52 -0.86
N ALA A 58 -13.70 -11.07 -0.95
CA ALA A 58 -14.05 -9.71 -0.57
C ALA A 58 -13.58 -9.42 0.87
N TYR A 59 -13.00 -8.23 1.05
CA TYR A 59 -12.60 -7.71 2.35
C TYR A 59 -13.32 -6.40 2.60
N THR A 60 -13.99 -6.30 3.75
CA THR A 60 -14.74 -5.13 4.19
C THR A 60 -13.98 -4.44 5.33
N PRO A 61 -13.32 -3.30 5.07
CA PRO A 61 -12.73 -2.45 6.10
C PRO A 61 -13.67 -2.20 7.28
N GLY A 62 -13.13 -2.26 8.49
CA GLY A 62 -13.86 -2.08 9.76
C GLY A 62 -14.71 -3.28 10.19
N THR A 63 -14.91 -4.27 9.31
CA THR A 63 -15.72 -5.47 9.60
C THR A 63 -14.87 -6.73 9.62
N ASP A 64 -14.05 -6.92 8.58
CA ASP A 64 -13.25 -8.13 8.37
C ASP A 64 -11.82 -8.00 8.95
N GLY A 65 -11.47 -6.81 9.45
CA GLY A 65 -10.23 -6.57 10.16
C GLY A 65 -10.09 -7.41 11.43
N LEU A 66 -8.84 -7.67 11.81
CA LEU A 66 -8.51 -8.38 13.04
C LEU A 66 -8.94 -7.56 14.25
N LYS A 67 -9.50 -8.24 15.26
CA LYS A 67 -9.84 -7.58 16.53
C LYS A 67 -8.58 -7.43 17.38
N PRO A 68 -8.30 -6.24 17.93
CA PRO A 68 -7.22 -6.09 18.89
C PRO A 68 -7.42 -7.05 20.07
N SER A 69 -6.45 -7.93 20.32
CA SER A 69 -6.49 -8.87 21.44
C SER A 69 -5.26 -8.68 22.33
N ALA A 70 -5.45 -8.85 23.65
CA ALA A 70 -4.36 -8.74 24.63
C ALA A 70 -3.46 -9.99 24.69
N SER A 71 -3.83 -11.03 23.95
CA SER A 71 -3.12 -12.31 23.82
C SER A 71 -2.63 -12.41 22.39
N ALA A 72 -1.36 -12.71 22.17
CA ALA A 72 -0.85 -13.05 20.85
C ALA A 72 -1.43 -14.40 20.39
N THR A 73 -2.70 -14.43 20.00
CA THR A 73 -3.22 -15.52 19.15
C THR A 73 -2.69 -15.30 17.75
N GLU A 74 -2.32 -16.38 17.07
CA GLU A 74 -1.77 -16.40 15.71
C GLU A 74 -2.83 -16.05 14.64
N ASP A 75 -3.81 -15.20 14.95
CA ASP A 75 -4.79 -14.76 13.97
C ASP A 75 -4.06 -13.90 12.95
N ASN A 76 -3.82 -14.45 11.76
CA ASN A 76 -3.22 -13.77 10.65
C ASN A 76 -4.23 -13.64 9.51
N THR A 77 -4.24 -12.46 8.89
CA THR A 77 -4.96 -12.22 7.64
C THR A 77 -3.97 -11.60 6.68
N THR A 78 -3.87 -12.18 5.48
CA THR A 78 -3.12 -11.56 4.39
C THR A 78 -4.09 -10.78 3.53
N VAL A 79 -3.89 -9.47 3.43
CA VAL A 79 -4.74 -8.58 2.66
C VAL A 79 -3.96 -8.04 1.46
N GLU A 80 -4.61 -7.99 0.31
CA GLU A 80 -4.10 -7.37 -0.91
C GLU A 80 -4.92 -6.13 -1.27
N ILE A 81 -4.23 -5.05 -1.66
CA ILE A 81 -4.83 -3.91 -2.36
C ILE A 81 -4.30 -3.94 -3.78
N GLY A 82 -5.19 -4.04 -4.76
CA GLY A 82 -4.84 -4.04 -6.18
C GLY A 82 -5.62 -2.99 -6.95
N TRP A 83 -5.14 -2.66 -8.15
CA TRP A 83 -5.84 -1.79 -9.08
C TRP A 83 -5.63 -2.23 -10.52
N ASN A 84 -6.68 -2.12 -11.31
CA ASN A 84 -6.76 -2.63 -12.67
C ASN A 84 -6.53 -1.49 -13.66
N ILE A 85 -5.51 -1.62 -14.50
CA ILE A 85 -5.30 -0.71 -15.62
C ILE A 85 -6.02 -1.25 -16.87
N PRO A 86 -6.43 -0.37 -17.80
CA PRO A 86 -6.89 -0.83 -19.12
C PRO A 86 -5.84 -1.71 -19.80
N VAL A 87 -6.28 -2.60 -20.70
CA VAL A 87 -5.37 -3.35 -21.57
C VAL A 87 -4.48 -2.35 -22.30
N THR A 88 -3.18 -2.45 -22.03
CA THR A 88 -2.18 -1.50 -22.50
C THR A 88 -1.16 -2.24 -23.34
N THR A 89 -1.05 -1.90 -24.62
CA THR A 89 -0.05 -2.49 -25.52
C THR A 89 1.33 -1.87 -25.31
N GLU A 90 1.37 -0.56 -25.10
CA GLU A 90 2.59 0.21 -24.84
C GLU A 90 2.27 1.45 -24.00
N ALA A 91 3.19 1.82 -23.12
CA ALA A 91 3.23 3.08 -22.40
C ALA A 91 4.66 3.32 -21.92
N ASP A 92 5.14 4.57 -21.96
CA ASP A 92 6.47 4.92 -21.44
C ASP A 92 6.52 4.70 -19.91
N SER A 93 5.51 5.20 -19.20
CA SER A 93 5.31 5.01 -17.76
C SER A 93 3.88 5.36 -17.37
N MET A 94 3.47 4.91 -16.19
CA MET A 94 2.23 5.33 -15.53
C MET A 94 2.53 5.79 -14.12
N LYS A 95 1.83 6.84 -13.69
CA LYS A 95 1.85 7.36 -12.33
C LYS A 95 0.51 7.12 -11.64
N PHE A 96 0.58 6.55 -10.44
CA PHE A 96 -0.55 6.35 -9.55
C PHE A 96 -0.28 7.01 -8.19
N ASP A 97 -1.32 7.63 -7.64
CA ASP A 97 -1.37 8.01 -6.23
C ASP A 97 -2.24 6.96 -5.52
N VAL A 98 -1.67 6.30 -4.50
CA VAL A 98 -2.35 5.30 -3.67
C VAL A 98 -2.31 5.78 -2.23
N SER A 99 -3.48 5.92 -1.60
CA SER A 99 -3.62 6.36 -0.21
C SER A 99 -4.46 5.35 0.57
N PHE A 100 -4.09 5.10 1.82
CA PHE A 100 -4.81 4.22 2.74
C PHE A 100 -4.38 4.50 4.19
N THR A 101 -5.23 4.12 5.14
CA THR A 101 -4.97 4.17 6.58
C THR A 101 -4.74 2.76 7.10
N MET A 102 -3.61 2.51 7.76
CA MET A 102 -3.38 1.25 8.46
C MET A 102 -3.66 1.42 9.97
N HIS A 103 -4.41 0.49 10.56
CA HIS A 103 -4.81 0.54 11.98
C HIS A 103 -3.92 -0.35 12.85
N ASP A 104 -3.64 0.12 14.07
CA ASP A 104 -2.85 -0.57 15.11
C ASP A 104 -1.54 -1.21 14.60
N VAL A 105 -0.80 -0.48 13.76
CA VAL A 105 0.41 -0.99 13.09
C VAL A 105 1.66 -1.03 13.96
N ALA A 106 1.70 -0.21 15.02
CA ALA A 106 2.90 -0.06 15.82
C ALA A 106 2.98 -1.12 16.93
N THR A 107 4.17 -1.66 17.14
CA THR A 107 4.51 -2.44 18.33
C THR A 107 4.81 -1.50 19.48
N LYS A 108 4.03 -1.58 20.55
CA LYS A 108 4.22 -0.74 21.75
C LYS A 108 5.20 -1.39 22.71
N TRP A 109 6.25 -0.65 23.05
CA TRP A 109 7.21 -0.97 24.10
C TRP A 109 6.95 -0.09 25.34
N LYS A 110 7.79 -0.23 26.37
CA LYS A 110 7.62 0.50 27.65
C LYS A 110 7.77 2.02 27.47
N ASP A 111 8.61 2.44 26.55
CA ASP A 111 9.10 3.81 26.38
C ASP A 111 9.01 4.32 24.93
N VAL A 112 8.76 3.44 23.95
CA VAL A 112 8.69 3.77 22.53
C VAL A 112 7.64 2.92 21.82
N ALA A 113 7.12 3.39 20.68
CA ALA A 113 6.27 2.58 19.80
C ALA A 113 6.93 2.52 18.43
N SER A 114 7.20 1.32 17.91
CA SER A 114 7.94 1.15 16.66
C SER A 114 7.05 0.62 15.55
N PHE A 115 7.28 1.10 14.33
CA PHE A 115 6.61 0.66 13.10
C PHE A 115 7.66 0.43 12.01
N GLN A 116 7.48 -0.62 11.22
CA GLN A 116 8.22 -0.84 9.98
C GLN A 116 7.23 -1.24 8.89
N TRP A 117 7.45 -0.70 7.70
CA TRP A 117 6.69 -1.06 6.51
C TRP A 117 7.60 -1.11 5.28
N GLU A 118 7.52 -2.23 4.56
CA GLU A 118 8.19 -2.47 3.28
C GLU A 118 7.13 -2.39 2.16
N PRO A 119 6.86 -1.22 1.56
CA PRO A 119 5.91 -1.09 0.43
C PRO A 119 6.27 -1.99 -0.76
N PHE A 120 7.55 -2.25 -0.97
CA PHE A 120 8.03 -3.23 -1.93
C PHE A 120 9.38 -3.79 -1.48
N GLY A 121 9.52 -5.11 -1.58
CA GLY A 121 10.74 -5.83 -1.23
C GLY A 121 11.44 -6.43 -2.43
N LYS A 122 12.48 -7.23 -2.18
CA LYS A 122 13.35 -7.85 -3.19
C LYS A 122 12.65 -8.79 -4.19
N LYS A 123 11.36 -9.08 -3.98
CA LYS A 123 10.54 -9.83 -4.93
C LYS A 123 9.84 -8.94 -5.96
N ASN A 124 9.82 -7.62 -5.78
CA ASN A 124 9.23 -6.70 -6.73
C ASN A 124 9.95 -6.80 -8.09
N GLN A 125 9.18 -7.15 -9.13
CA GLN A 125 9.70 -7.28 -10.49
C GLN A 125 9.47 -6.03 -11.34
N VAL A 126 8.68 -5.07 -10.85
CA VAL A 126 8.31 -3.86 -11.59
C VAL A 126 9.31 -2.74 -11.25
N PRO A 127 10.13 -2.26 -12.19
CA PRO A 127 11.00 -1.12 -11.94
C PRO A 127 10.17 0.16 -11.70
N ILE A 128 10.65 1.05 -10.83
CA ILE A 128 9.97 2.29 -10.46
C ILE A 128 10.91 3.46 -10.71
N GLY A 129 10.55 4.34 -11.65
CA GLY A 129 11.35 5.53 -11.95
C GLY A 129 11.47 6.48 -10.75
N THR A 130 10.37 6.73 -10.04
CA THR A 130 10.35 7.52 -8.80
C THR A 130 9.22 7.05 -7.91
N VAL A 131 9.50 6.85 -6.63
CA VAL A 131 8.50 6.64 -5.59
C VAL A 131 8.57 7.78 -4.59
N THR A 132 7.43 8.37 -4.30
CA THR A 132 7.25 9.39 -3.26
C THR A 132 6.29 8.86 -2.22
N GLY A 133 6.56 9.10 -0.95
CA GLY A 133 5.62 8.74 0.12
C GLY A 133 5.55 9.82 1.19
N THR A 134 4.37 9.95 1.78
CA THR A 134 4.12 10.76 2.96
C THR A 134 3.50 9.88 4.03
N VAL A 135 4.18 9.75 5.17
CA VAL A 135 3.66 9.04 6.34
C VAL A 135 3.19 10.07 7.35
N HIS A 136 1.89 10.06 7.64
CA HIS A 136 1.30 10.85 8.71
C HIS A 136 1.23 10.01 9.99
N PHE A 137 1.75 10.55 11.09
CA PHE A 137 1.67 9.90 12.39
C PHE A 137 0.41 10.32 13.15
N PRO A 138 0.02 9.58 14.21
CA PRO A 138 -1.08 9.99 15.08
C PRO A 138 -0.92 11.41 15.63
N ASN A 139 -2.05 12.06 15.92
CA ASN A 139 -2.07 13.42 16.46
C ASN A 139 -1.17 13.58 17.70
N GLY A 140 -0.38 14.67 17.72
CA GLY A 140 0.53 14.99 18.81
C GLY A 140 1.96 14.46 18.63
N ILE A 141 2.20 13.58 17.64
CA ILE A 141 3.55 13.19 17.24
C ILE A 141 4.19 14.31 16.42
N THR A 142 5.39 14.74 16.81
CA THR A 142 6.16 15.79 16.13
C THR A 142 7.53 15.26 15.73
N GLY A 143 8.26 15.99 14.87
CA GLY A 143 9.64 15.65 14.54
C GLY A 143 10.62 15.67 15.74
N LYS A 144 10.21 16.18 16.90
CA LYS A 144 11.00 16.15 18.15
C LYS A 144 10.70 14.94 19.03
N THR A 145 9.58 14.27 18.78
CA THR A 145 9.06 13.17 19.61
C THR A 145 8.93 11.87 18.81
N SER A 146 9.49 11.82 17.60
CA SER A 146 9.63 10.60 16.82
C SER A 146 10.82 10.66 15.88
N TRP A 147 11.30 9.48 15.52
CA TRP A 147 12.32 9.26 14.51
C TRP A 147 11.72 8.51 13.33
N ALA A 148 12.24 8.77 12.14
CA ALA A 148 11.88 8.03 10.94
C ALA A 148 13.11 7.85 10.06
N TRP A 149 13.23 6.67 9.47
CA TRP A 149 14.30 6.28 8.57
C TRP A 149 13.73 5.65 7.30
N LEU A 150 14.46 5.82 6.21
CA LEU A 150 14.23 5.12 4.95
C LEU A 150 15.42 4.22 4.70
N HIS A 151 15.18 2.93 4.49
CA HIS A 151 16.22 2.01 4.02
C HIS A 151 16.00 1.69 2.55
N THR A 152 17.00 2.02 1.74
CA THR A 152 17.08 1.65 0.34
C THR A 152 18.55 1.72 -0.09
N GLU A 153 18.93 0.93 -1.09
CA GLU A 153 20.25 1.02 -1.72
C GLU A 153 20.30 2.12 -2.80
N ARG A 154 19.15 2.74 -3.12
CA ARG A 154 19.02 3.76 -4.16
C ARG A 154 19.16 5.17 -3.62
N THR A 155 19.43 6.09 -4.54
CA THR A 155 19.43 7.52 -4.22
C THR A 155 18.06 7.91 -3.70
N SER A 156 18.05 8.57 -2.54
CA SER A 156 16.83 8.97 -1.85
C SER A 156 16.99 10.29 -1.10
N GLU A 157 15.86 10.93 -0.88
CA GLU A 157 15.70 12.16 -0.11
C GLU A 157 14.65 11.92 0.97
N THR A 158 14.87 12.47 2.15
CA THR A 158 13.94 12.32 3.27
C THR A 158 13.81 13.62 4.05
N LYS A 159 12.64 13.85 4.62
CA LYS A 159 12.37 15.06 5.42
C LYS A 159 11.38 14.77 6.53
N ARG A 160 11.70 15.25 7.73
CA ARG A 160 10.75 15.39 8.85
C ARG A 160 10.07 16.75 8.75
N ASN A 161 8.76 16.78 8.56
CA ASN A 161 7.99 18.01 8.45
C ASN A 161 7.58 18.56 9.83
N SER A 162 7.18 19.83 9.86
CA SER A 162 6.80 20.54 11.09
C SER A 162 5.52 20.00 11.74
N ASP A 163 4.64 19.41 10.94
CA ASP A 163 3.43 18.71 11.40
C ASP A 163 3.72 17.30 11.94
N GLY A 164 4.99 16.89 11.95
CA GLY A 164 5.42 15.56 12.35
C GLY A 164 5.39 14.52 11.24
N SER A 165 4.87 14.81 10.04
CA SER A 165 4.87 13.84 8.93
C SER A 165 6.29 13.54 8.41
N TYR A 166 6.48 12.34 7.86
CA TYR A 166 7.70 11.94 7.18
C TYR A 166 7.46 11.88 5.68
N THR A 167 8.21 12.65 4.91
CA THR A 167 8.17 12.60 3.45
C THR A 167 9.46 12.01 2.92
N PHE A 168 9.35 11.17 1.91
CA PHE A 168 10.51 10.61 1.21
C PHE A 168 10.32 10.61 -0.30
N THR A 169 11.43 10.57 -1.01
CA THR A 169 11.50 10.28 -2.44
C THR A 169 12.67 9.34 -2.69
N ALA A 170 12.46 8.29 -3.47
CA ALA A 170 13.52 7.42 -3.95
C ALA A 170 13.43 7.27 -5.47
N TYR A 171 14.59 7.18 -6.11
CA TYR A 171 14.71 7.27 -7.56
C TYR A 171 15.33 6.01 -8.16
N ASN A 172 14.93 5.68 -9.38
CA ASN A 172 15.52 4.63 -10.20
C ASN A 172 15.59 3.28 -9.45
N ILE A 173 14.44 2.84 -8.96
CA ILE A 173 14.27 1.53 -8.32
C ILE A 173 14.28 0.46 -9.42
N HIS A 174 15.23 -0.45 -9.35
CA HIS A 174 15.35 -1.58 -10.26
C HIS A 174 14.55 -2.79 -9.73
N ASN A 175 14.39 -3.81 -10.59
CA ASN A 175 13.83 -5.08 -10.16
C ASN A 175 14.69 -5.70 -9.05
N GLY A 176 14.04 -6.24 -8.03
CA GLY A 176 14.72 -6.86 -6.89
C GLY A 176 15.30 -5.89 -5.85
N ASP A 177 15.11 -4.58 -6.01
CA ASP A 177 15.37 -3.61 -4.95
C ASP A 177 14.29 -3.64 -3.86
N TYR A 178 14.55 -2.92 -2.77
CA TYR A 178 13.63 -2.77 -1.64
C TYR A 178 13.56 -1.31 -1.18
N LEU A 179 12.51 -1.01 -0.43
CA LEU A 179 12.36 0.24 0.31
C LEU A 179 11.63 -0.07 1.62
N ASP A 180 12.28 0.22 2.75
CA ASP A 180 11.66 0.14 4.07
C ASP A 180 11.49 1.53 4.66
N VAL A 181 10.33 1.77 5.26
CA VAL A 181 10.06 2.92 6.12
C VAL A 181 10.01 2.43 7.56
N VAL A 182 10.85 2.99 8.43
CA VAL A 182 10.91 2.67 9.85
C VAL A 182 10.60 3.92 10.66
N ALA A 183 9.78 3.79 11.69
CA ALA A 183 9.47 4.88 12.62
C ALA A 183 9.46 4.40 14.08
N ALA A 184 9.84 5.29 15.00
CA ALA A 184 9.88 5.05 16.45
C ALA A 184 9.53 6.32 17.23
#